data_AF-A0A840AK15-F1
#
_entry.id   AF-A0A840AK15-F1
#
_cell.length_a   1.000
_cell.length_b   1.000
_cell.length_c   1.000
_cell.angle_alpha   90.00
_cell.angle_beta   90.00
_cell.angle_gamma   90.00
#
_symmetry.space_group_name_H-M   'P 1'
#
loop_
_entity.id
_entity.type
_entity.pdbx_description
1 polymer ?
#
loop_
_entity_poly.entity_id
_entity_poly.type
_entity_poly.pdbx_seq_one_letter_code
_entity_poly.pdbx_strand_id
1 'polypeptide(L)'
;MKTRHRKNSRLRHILLPLGSLAVMGYFGYHSFNGDYGIWSRDRMQREAIGLEAELASLKKQRVALDRRVSLLRPTSLDPDMIDERARRNLNVLHPDEIVIDLAASQPTAEQQTMPQSSN
;
A
#
# COMPACT_ATOMS: atom_id res chain seq x y z
N MET A 1 -50.07 28.67 71.58
CA MET A 1 -49.97 29.32 70.25
C MET A 1 -48.54 29.16 69.74
N LYS A 2 -48.30 28.38 68.68
CA LYS A 2 -46.93 28.03 68.20
C LYS A 2 -46.60 28.90 66.97
N THR A 3 -45.69 29.86 67.11
CA THR A 3 -45.23 30.71 66.01
C THR A 3 -44.11 29.98 65.25
N ARG A 4 -44.37 29.61 63.99
CA ARG A 4 -43.37 29.01 63.10
C ARG A 4 -42.46 30.13 62.57
N HIS A 5 -41.29 30.30 63.18
CA HIS A 5 -40.29 31.24 62.69
C HIS A 5 -39.55 30.64 61.49
N ARG A 6 -39.90 31.07 60.28
CA ARG A 6 -39.22 30.66 59.04
C ARG A 6 -37.89 31.42 58.95
N LYS A 7 -36.78 30.81 59.42
CA LYS A 7 -35.43 31.35 59.22
C LYS A 7 -35.12 31.40 57.71
N ASN A 8 -35.07 32.61 57.19
CA ASN A 8 -34.65 32.96 55.84
C ASN A 8 -33.18 32.56 55.69
N SER A 9 -32.98 31.40 55.07
CA SER A 9 -31.69 30.74 54.98
C SER A 9 -30.80 31.43 53.95
N ARG A 10 -29.93 32.34 54.42
CA ARG A 10 -28.83 32.90 53.61
C ARG A 10 -27.92 31.81 53.04
N LEU A 11 -27.88 30.64 53.69
CA LEU A 11 -27.22 29.44 53.18
C LEU A 11 -27.71 29.05 51.78
N ARG A 12 -29.01 29.19 51.49
CA ARG A 12 -29.55 28.89 50.15
C ARG A 12 -28.97 29.81 49.07
N HIS A 13 -28.60 31.03 49.44
CA HIS A 13 -28.02 32.01 48.51
C HIS A 13 -26.52 31.80 48.32
N ILE A 14 -25.84 31.15 49.27
CA ILE A 14 -24.41 30.80 49.19
C ILE A 14 -24.20 29.47 48.46
N LEU A 15 -25.15 28.54 48.55
CA LEU A 15 -25.08 27.24 47.88
C LEU A 15 -24.94 27.36 46.36
N LEU A 16 -25.65 28.29 45.73
CA LEU A 16 -25.59 28.50 44.28
C LEU A 16 -24.20 28.96 43.78
N PRO A 17 -23.61 30.06 44.31
CA PRO A 17 -22.28 30.50 43.89
C PRO A 17 -21.19 29.50 44.30
N LEU A 18 -21.31 28.83 45.45
CA LEU A 18 -20.34 27.83 45.88
C LEU A 18 -20.34 26.61 44.95
N GLY A 19 -21.51 26.13 44.56
CA GLY A 19 -21.65 25.07 43.56
C GLY A 19 -21.09 25.48 42.19
N SER A 20 -21.37 26.72 41.76
CA SER A 20 -20.80 27.26 40.53
C SER A 20 -19.27 27.32 40.56
N LEU A 21 -18.67 27.74 41.68
CA LEU A 21 -17.22 27.78 41.84
C LEU A 21 -16.60 26.39 41.76
N ALA A 22 -17.24 25.39 42.38
CA ALA A 22 -16.80 24.00 42.34
C ALA A 22 -16.84 23.43 40.91
N VAL A 23 -17.92 23.69 40.17
CA VAL A 23 -18.05 23.29 38.76
C VAL A 23 -16.99 23.98 37.91
N MET A 24 -16.76 25.29 38.10
CA MET A 24 -15.73 26.04 37.38
C MET A 24 -14.33 25.49 37.65
N GLY A 25 -14.03 25.17 38.91
CA GLY A 25 -12.76 24.55 39.30
C GLY A 25 -12.56 23.16 38.71
N TYR A 26 -13.62 22.34 38.68
CA TYR A 26 -13.59 21.02 38.06
C TYR A 26 -13.32 21.11 36.55
N PHE A 27 -14.07 21.96 35.84
CA PHE A 27 -13.84 22.20 34.41
C PHE A 27 -12.46 22.78 34.14
N GLY A 28 -12.00 23.74 34.95
CA GLY A 28 -10.64 24.28 34.85
C GLY A 28 -9.59 23.19 34.99
N TYR A 29 -9.64 22.40 36.06
CA TYR A 29 -8.71 21.28 36.30
C TYR A 29 -8.74 20.25 35.16
N HIS A 30 -9.93 19.88 34.69
CA HIS A 30 -10.10 18.91 33.61
C HIS A 30 -9.71 19.48 32.25
N SER A 31 -9.81 20.79 32.02
CA SER A 31 -9.27 21.45 30.82
C SER A 31 -7.75 21.51 30.82
N PHE A 32 -7.08 21.50 31.98
CA PHE A 32 -5.62 21.42 32.04
C PHE A 32 -5.10 19.97 31.96
N ASN A 33 -5.77 19.02 32.61
CA ASN A 33 -5.32 17.63 32.73
C ASN A 33 -6.00 16.64 31.77
N GLY A 34 -7.09 17.03 31.11
CA GLY A 34 -7.85 16.17 30.22
C GLY A 34 -7.24 16.07 28.83
N ASP A 35 -7.61 15.01 28.11
CA ASP A 35 -7.12 14.67 26.77
C ASP A 35 -7.40 15.73 25.68
N TYR A 36 -8.12 16.81 26.01
CA TYR A 36 -8.39 17.96 25.13
C TYR A 36 -7.78 19.27 25.63
N GLY A 37 -6.94 19.22 26.67
CA GLY A 37 -6.28 20.40 27.21
C GLY A 37 -5.23 21.00 26.29
N ILE A 38 -4.73 22.19 26.63
CA ILE A 38 -3.74 22.94 25.83
C ILE A 38 -2.51 22.07 25.44
N TRP A 39 -2.17 21.11 26.30
CA TRP A 39 -1.06 20.16 26.13
C TRP A 39 -1.36 19.00 25.17
N SER A 40 -2.63 18.65 24.94
CA SER A 40 -3.04 17.59 24.00
C SER A 40 -2.76 17.97 22.55
N ARG A 41 -2.82 19.27 22.24
CA ARG A 41 -2.54 19.79 20.90
C ARG A 41 -1.13 19.44 20.42
N ASP A 42 -0.14 19.49 21.32
CA ASP A 42 1.25 19.15 20.95
C ASP A 42 1.41 17.66 20.63
N ARG A 43 0.73 16.77 21.38
CA ARG A 43 0.76 15.33 21.09
C ARG A 43 0.06 14.99 19.77
N MET A 44 -1.15 15.52 19.56
CA MET A 44 -1.90 15.28 18.33
C MET A 44 -1.17 15.86 17.11
N GLN A 45 -0.50 17.00 17.26
CA GLN A 45 0.26 17.61 16.18
C GLN A 45 1.54 16.83 15.85
N ARG A 46 2.24 16.29 16.86
CA ARG A 46 3.38 15.39 16.63
C ARG A 46 2.96 14.08 15.95
N GLU A 47 1.85 13.51 16.36
CA GLU A 47 1.30 12.30 15.74
C GLU A 47 0.88 12.58 14.30
N ALA A 48 0.20 13.70 14.04
CA ALA A 48 -0.14 14.15 12.69
C ALA A 48 1.10 14.31 11.79
N ILE A 49 2.18 14.93 12.28
CA ILE A 49 3.44 15.08 11.53
C ILE A 49 4.05 13.71 11.20
N GLY A 50 4.02 12.76 12.14
CA GLY A 50 4.50 11.40 11.92
C GLY A 50 3.71 10.67 10.83
N LEU A 51 2.38 10.72 10.90
CA LEU A 51 1.51 10.10 9.91
C LEU A 51 1.64 10.75 8.53
N GLU A 52 1.79 12.08 8.45
CA GLU A 52 2.01 12.77 7.17
C GLU A 52 3.32 12.35 6.50
N ALA A 53 4.40 12.18 7.27
CA ALA A 53 5.68 11.70 6.76
C ALA A 53 5.58 10.26 6.23
N GLU A 54 4.86 9.39 6.95
CA GLU A 54 4.60 8.02 6.51
C GLU A 54 3.78 8.02 5.20
N LEU A 55 2.70 8.79 5.14
CA LEU A 55 1.85 8.92 3.95
C LEU A 55 2.66 9.43 2.74
N ALA A 56 3.52 10.42 2.94
CA ALA A 56 4.41 10.93 1.89
C ALA A 56 5.37 9.84 1.37
N SER A 57 5.90 9.00 2.26
CA SER A 57 6.79 7.89 1.89
C SER A 57 6.04 6.80 1.10
N LEU A 58 4.84 6.41 1.54
CA LEU A 58 4.02 5.41 0.88
C LEU A 58 3.55 5.91 -0.50
N LYS A 59 3.18 7.20 -0.60
CA LYS A 59 2.78 7.81 -1.87
C LYS A 59 3.93 7.79 -2.88
N LYS A 60 5.17 8.07 -2.45
CA LYS A 60 6.35 7.96 -3.32
C LYS A 60 6.58 6.52 -3.80
N GLN A 61 6.42 5.54 -2.92
CA GLN A 61 6.53 4.11 -3.29
C GLN A 61 5.46 3.72 -4.31
N ARG A 62 4.21 4.16 -4.09
CA ARG A 62 3.09 3.91 -5.01
C ARG A 62 3.36 4.50 -6.38
N VAL A 63 3.84 5.73 -6.47
CA VAL A 63 4.19 6.37 -7.75
C VAL A 63 5.35 5.64 -8.45
N ALA A 64 6.36 5.22 -7.70
CA ALA A 64 7.47 4.44 -8.26
C ALA A 64 7.02 3.09 -8.81
N LEU A 65 6.10 2.42 -8.10
CA LEU A 65 5.56 1.13 -8.51
C LEU A 65 4.62 1.28 -9.71
N ASP A 66 3.75 2.29 -9.71
CA ASP A 66 2.90 2.62 -10.86
C ASP A 66 3.71 2.88 -12.13
N ARG A 67 4.85 3.58 -12.01
CA ARG A 67 5.74 3.81 -13.14
C ARG A 67 6.35 2.50 -13.65
N ARG A 68 6.71 1.56 -12.76
CA ARG A 68 7.20 0.24 -13.16
C ARG A 68 6.10 -0.58 -13.82
N VAL A 69 4.89 -0.58 -13.25
CA VAL A 69 3.73 -1.28 -13.80
C VAL A 69 3.32 -0.68 -15.15
N SER A 70 3.38 0.64 -15.33
CA SER A 70 3.10 1.26 -16.62
C SER A 70 4.07 0.83 -17.70
N LEU A 71 5.34 0.59 -17.35
CA LEU A 71 6.34 0.04 -18.29
C LEU A 71 6.10 -1.45 -18.61
N LEU A 72 5.38 -2.17 -17.75
CA LEU A 72 5.02 -3.58 -17.92
C LEU A 72 3.61 -3.78 -18.52
N ARG A 73 2.88 -2.70 -18.78
CA ARG A 73 1.50 -2.80 -19.29
C ARG A 73 1.50 -3.31 -20.73
N PRO A 74 0.67 -4.31 -21.06
CA PRO A 74 0.61 -4.94 -22.39
C PRO A 74 0.14 -4.00 -23.51
N THR A 75 -0.42 -2.84 -23.19
CA THR A 75 -0.77 -1.81 -24.19
C THR A 75 0.47 -1.15 -24.81
N SER A 76 1.66 -1.30 -24.19
CA SER A 76 2.95 -0.88 -24.75
C SER A 76 3.93 -2.03 -24.96
N LEU A 77 3.55 -3.27 -24.63
CA LEU A 77 4.40 -4.45 -24.77
C LEU A 77 3.89 -5.28 -25.93
N ASP A 78 4.71 -5.39 -26.98
CA ASP A 78 4.38 -6.11 -28.21
C ASP A 78 4.16 -7.61 -27.89
N PRO A 79 2.98 -8.19 -28.16
CA PRO A 79 2.70 -9.60 -27.94
C PRO A 79 3.70 -10.53 -28.65
N ASP A 80 4.22 -10.13 -29.82
CA ASP A 80 5.20 -10.93 -30.57
C ASP A 80 6.53 -11.02 -29.82
N MET A 81 6.92 -9.95 -29.09
CA MET A 81 8.11 -9.95 -28.25
C MET A 81 7.98 -10.85 -27.02
N ILE A 82 6.77 -11.02 -26.47
CA ILE A 82 6.51 -11.95 -25.37
C ILE A 82 6.59 -13.40 -25.89
N ASP A 83 5.99 -13.68 -27.04
CA ASP A 83 6.03 -15.02 -27.65
C ASP A 83 7.46 -15.43 -27.97
N GLU A 84 8.26 -14.54 -28.55
CA GLU A 84 9.67 -14.78 -28.84
C GLU A 84 10.52 -15.00 -27.57
N ARG A 85 10.17 -14.33 -26.45
CA ARG A 85 10.83 -14.57 -25.15
C ARG A 85 10.43 -15.92 -24.55
N ALA A 86 9.18 -16.33 -24.72
CA ALA A 86 8.66 -17.60 -24.25
C ALA A 86 9.30 -18.76 -25.04
N ARG A 87 9.33 -18.68 -26.37
CA ARG A 87 9.99 -19.67 -27.26
C ARG A 87 11.46 -19.86 -26.89
N ARG A 88 12.21 -18.77 -26.68
CA ARG A 88 13.64 -18.85 -26.32
C ARG A 88 13.92 -19.45 -24.94
N ASN A 89 13.10 -19.14 -23.94
CA ASN A 89 13.36 -19.57 -22.56
C ASN A 89 12.74 -20.93 -22.21
N LEU A 90 11.60 -21.26 -22.81
CA LEU A 90 10.84 -22.46 -22.48
C LEU A 90 10.95 -23.55 -23.55
N ASN A 91 11.65 -23.28 -24.66
CA ASN A 91 11.78 -24.17 -25.81
C ASN A 91 10.43 -24.71 -26.30
N VAL A 92 9.38 -23.91 -26.14
CA VAL A 92 8.00 -24.21 -26.54
C VAL A 92 7.81 -23.84 -28.01
N LEU A 93 7.21 -24.75 -28.75
CA LEU A 93 6.87 -24.63 -30.16
C LEU A 93 5.34 -24.74 -30.29
N HIS A 94 4.75 -24.10 -31.30
CA HIS A 94 3.33 -24.32 -31.57
C HIS A 94 3.11 -25.78 -32.00
N PRO A 95 1.91 -26.37 -31.74
CA PRO A 95 1.61 -27.75 -32.12
C PRO A 95 1.84 -28.06 -33.61
N ASP A 96 1.81 -27.03 -34.45
CA ASP A 96 1.91 -27.12 -35.91
C ASP A 96 3.33 -26.80 -36.44
N GLU A 97 4.34 -26.63 -35.58
CA GLU A 97 5.71 -26.27 -35.98
C GLU A 97 6.65 -27.49 -36.00
N ILE A 98 7.50 -27.59 -37.04
CA ILE A 98 8.42 -28.72 -37.25
C ILE A 98 9.87 -28.23 -37.14
N VAL A 99 10.67 -28.88 -36.30
CA VAL A 99 12.11 -28.62 -36.17
C VAL A 99 12.88 -29.41 -37.23
N ILE A 100 13.56 -28.71 -38.14
CA ILE A 100 14.42 -29.33 -39.15
C ILE A 100 15.87 -29.20 -38.70
N ASP A 101 16.49 -30.30 -38.32
CA ASP A 101 17.93 -30.35 -38.04
C ASP A 101 18.71 -30.43 -39.36
N LEU A 102 19.35 -29.32 -39.74
CA LEU A 102 20.07 -29.20 -41.01
C LEU A 102 21.29 -30.15 -41.07
N ALA A 103 21.74 -30.70 -39.94
CA ALA A 103 22.81 -31.69 -39.91
C ALA A 103 22.39 -33.06 -40.48
N ALA A 104 21.10 -33.39 -40.48
CA ALA A 104 20.59 -34.71 -40.89
C ALA A 104 20.16 -34.77 -42.37
N SER A 105 20.19 -33.66 -43.10
CA SER A 105 19.67 -33.55 -44.47
C SER A 105 20.76 -33.48 -45.54
N GLN A 106 21.95 -34.05 -45.31
CA GLN A 106 22.84 -34.41 -46.42
C GLN A 106 22.30 -35.68 -47.09
N PRO A 107 21.74 -35.60 -48.32
CA PRO A 107 21.46 -36.81 -49.07
C PRO A 107 22.81 -37.45 -49.39
N THR A 108 23.01 -38.68 -48.93
CA THR A 108 24.08 -39.57 -49.39
C THR A 108 23.94 -39.72 -50.90
N ALA A 109 24.62 -38.84 -51.65
CA ALA A 109 24.70 -38.89 -53.10
C ALA A 109 25.52 -40.13 -53.49
N GLU A 110 24.79 -41.17 -53.89
CA GLU A 110 25.11 -42.13 -54.94
C GLU A 110 26.60 -42.35 -55.26
N GLN A 111 27.14 -43.47 -54.79
CA GLN A 111 28.27 -44.14 -55.44
C GLN A 111 27.88 -45.58 -55.78
N GLN A 112 27.24 -45.74 -56.93
CA GLN A 112 27.20 -46.99 -57.70
C GLN A 112 27.54 -46.68 -59.16
N THR A 113 28.79 -46.95 -59.57
CA THR A 113 29.12 -47.31 -60.96
C THR A 113 30.29 -48.30 -60.98
N MET A 114 29.94 -49.60 -60.94
CA MET A 114 30.40 -50.73 -61.78
C MET A 114 31.93 -51.06 -61.93
N PRO A 115 32.26 -52.32 -62.30
CA PRO A 115 33.47 -53.03 -61.89
C PRO A 115 34.65 -52.82 -62.86
N GLN A 116 35.88 -52.84 -62.34
CA GLN A 116 37.08 -52.93 -63.17
C GLN A 116 37.86 -54.22 -62.95
N SER A 117 37.98 -54.92 -64.07
CA SER A 117 38.86 -56.03 -64.43
C SER A 117 40.36 -55.70 -64.30
N SER A 118 41.16 -56.77 -64.20
CA SER A 118 42.64 -56.87 -64.30
C SER A 118 43.39 -56.29 -63.09
N ASN A 119 44.38 -56.95 -62.50
CA ASN A 119 45.42 -57.85 -63.00
C ASN A 119 45.83 -58.84 -61.89
#